data_AF-A0A9Y1FNX2-F1
#
_entry.id   AF-A0A9Y1FNX2-F1
#
_cell.length_a   1.000
_cell.length_b   1.000
_cell.length_c   1.000
_cell.angle_alpha   90.00
_cell.angle_beta   90.00
_cell.angle_gamma   90.00
#
_symmetry.space_group_name_H-M   'P 1'
#
loop_
_entity.id
_entity.type
_entity.pdbx_description
1 polymer ?
#
loop_
_entity_poly.entity_id
_entity_poly.type
_entity_poly.pdbx_seq_one_letter_code
_entity_poly.pdbx_strand_id
1 'polypeptide(L)'
;MILRGFESHRILTLDERGTSSHCSRCGKEVSRPVRGLIHCPFCNYTYHSDLTGARNIARKFLSHLFRPRTTTITDYFTGQKFSLTHYTVCRGLSHWLQSQ
;
A
#
# COMPACT_ATOMS: atom_id res chain seq x y z
N MET A 1 14.46 -1.78 -13.68
CA MET A 1 14.41 -2.67 -12.50
C MET A 1 13.27 -3.65 -12.72
N ILE A 2 13.58 -4.91 -13.02
CA ILE A 2 12.57 -5.98 -13.13
C ILE A 2 12.37 -6.49 -11.70
N LEU A 3 11.18 -6.31 -11.13
CA LEU A 3 10.81 -6.91 -9.85
C LEU A 3 10.66 -8.42 -10.06
N ARG A 4 11.77 -9.18 -9.98
CA ARG A 4 11.72 -10.65 -10.00
C ARG A 4 10.96 -11.11 -8.74
N GLY A 5 9.81 -11.75 -8.93
CA GLY A 5 8.90 -12.18 -7.85
C GLY A 5 7.41 -11.91 -8.12
N PHE A 6 7.10 -10.94 -8.98
CA PHE A 6 5.74 -10.64 -9.46
C PHE A 6 5.46 -11.38 -10.77
N GLU A 7 5.51 -12.72 -10.75
CA GLU A 7 5.04 -13.48 -11.91
C GLU A 7 3.52 -13.42 -12.01
N SER A 8 2.98 -13.29 -13.22
CA SER A 8 1.56 -13.03 -13.50
C SER A 8 0.60 -14.09 -12.92
N HIS A 9 1.12 -15.26 -12.57
CA HIS A 9 0.37 -16.39 -12.03
C HIS A 9 0.41 -16.50 -10.49
N ARG A 10 0.86 -15.46 -9.78
CA ARG A 10 0.85 -15.43 -8.30
C ARG A 10 -0.17 -14.43 -7.79
N ILE A 11 -1.35 -14.94 -7.43
CA ILE A 11 -2.45 -14.17 -6.85
C ILE A 11 -2.44 -14.36 -5.32
N LEU A 12 -2.35 -13.26 -4.58
CA LEU A 12 -2.58 -13.25 -3.14
C LEU A 12 -3.94 -12.58 -2.87
N THR A 13 -4.87 -13.34 -2.30
CA THR A 13 -6.14 -12.78 -1.84
C THR A 13 -5.95 -12.13 -0.48
N LEU A 14 -6.48 -10.91 -0.31
CA LEU A 14 -6.38 -10.12 0.91
C LEU A 14 -7.78 -9.69 1.33
N ASP A 15 -7.98 -9.52 2.64
CA ASP A 15 -9.19 -8.91 3.16
C ASP A 15 -9.30 -7.44 2.70
N GLU A 16 -10.33 -7.15 1.90
CA GLU A 16 -10.61 -5.83 1.34
C GLU A 16 -11.28 -4.89 2.35
N ARG A 17 -11.66 -5.37 3.53
CA ARG A 17 -12.35 -4.55 4.54
C ARG A 17 -11.56 -3.27 4.85
N GLY A 18 -12.28 -2.16 4.86
CA GLY A 18 -11.74 -0.83 5.14
C GLY A 18 -11.02 -0.17 3.96
N THR A 19 -10.78 -0.86 2.84
CA THR A 19 -10.02 -0.29 1.71
C THR A 19 -10.75 0.83 0.99
N SER A 20 -12.09 0.85 1.02
CA SER A 20 -12.91 1.91 0.44
C SER A 20 -13.41 2.95 1.45
N SER A 21 -13.12 2.79 2.74
CA SER A 21 -13.52 3.71 3.81
C SER A 21 -12.34 4.45 4.44
N HIS A 22 -11.10 4.25 3.96
CA HIS A 22 -9.91 4.93 4.48
C HIS A 22 -9.24 5.76 3.39
N CYS A 23 -8.81 6.97 3.73
CA CYS A 23 -8.09 7.84 2.81
C CYS A 23 -6.77 7.18 2.37
N SER A 24 -6.57 6.96 1.07
CA SER A 24 -5.34 6.35 0.56
C SER A 24 -4.07 7.21 0.74
N ARG A 25 -4.21 8.46 1.20
CA ARG A 25 -3.08 9.38 1.44
C ARG A 25 -2.67 9.40 2.90
N CYS A 26 -3.62 9.70 3.79
CA CYS A 26 -3.35 9.87 5.22
C CYS A 26 -3.92 8.75 6.11
N GLY A 27 -4.59 7.75 5.52
CA GLY A 27 -5.12 6.54 6.18
C GLY A 27 -6.21 6.73 7.23
N LYS A 28 -6.66 7.96 7.49
CA LYS A 28 -7.85 8.21 8.32
C LYS A 28 -9.11 7.63 7.66
N GLU A 29 -10.01 7.13 8.49
CA GLU A 29 -11.35 6.72 8.05
C GLU A 29 -12.12 7.93 7.52
N VAL A 30 -12.85 7.74 6.43
CA VAL A 30 -13.58 8.76 5.69
C VAL A 30 -14.93 8.22 5.24
N SER A 31 -15.96 9.05 5.34
CA SER A 31 -17.25 8.75 4.73
C SER A 31 -17.21 9.05 3.24
N ARG A 32 -18.00 8.30 2.46
CA ARG A 32 -18.17 8.55 1.03
C ARG A 32 -19.39 9.44 0.83
N PRO A 33 -19.23 10.72 0.45
CA PRO A 33 -20.39 11.59 0.24
C PRO A 33 -21.20 11.14 -0.99
N VAL A 34 -20.52 10.59 -2.02
CA VAL A 34 -21.13 10.08 -3.26
C VAL A 34 -20.40 8.84 -3.77
N ARG A 35 -21.04 8.08 -4.68
CA ARG A 35 -20.35 7.00 -5.42
C ARG A 35 -19.24 7.60 -6.29
N GLY A 36 -18.16 6.84 -6.52
CA GLY A 36 -17.03 7.26 -7.36
C GLY A 36 -16.04 8.26 -6.73
N LEU A 37 -16.37 8.89 -5.60
CA LEU A 37 -15.52 9.91 -4.98
C LEU A 37 -15.25 9.64 -3.50
N ILE A 38 -14.02 9.93 -3.08
CA ILE A 38 -13.59 10.05 -1.69
C ILE A 38 -13.16 11.50 -1.48
N HIS A 39 -13.64 12.12 -0.40
CA HIS A 39 -13.11 13.38 0.11
C HIS A 39 -12.63 13.18 1.55
N CYS A 40 -11.35 13.45 1.80
CA CYS A 40 -10.76 13.34 3.13
C CYS A 40 -10.66 14.72 3.80
N PRO A 41 -11.42 14.99 4.88
CA PRO A 41 -11.38 16.28 5.56
C PRO A 41 -10.07 16.48 6.34
N PHE A 42 -9.36 15.40 6.69
CA PHE A 42 -8.15 15.45 7.51
C PHE A 42 -6.91 15.92 6.74
N CYS A 43 -6.82 15.65 5.44
CA CYS A 43 -5.69 16.05 4.60
C CYS A 43 -6.09 16.78 3.32
N ASN A 44 -7.35 17.23 3.27
CA ASN A 44 -7.98 17.91 2.13
C ASN A 44 -7.71 17.20 0.79
N TYR A 45 -7.81 15.87 0.79
CA TYR A 45 -7.50 15.04 -0.37
C TYR A 45 -8.77 14.47 -0.99
N THR A 46 -9.02 14.82 -2.25
CA THR A 46 -10.14 14.30 -3.04
C THR A 46 -9.61 13.37 -4.12
N TYR A 47 -10.22 12.19 -4.26
CA TYR A 47 -9.76 11.20 -5.25
C TYR A 47 -10.86 10.22 -5.65
N HIS A 48 -10.66 9.51 -6.76
CA HIS A 48 -11.60 8.50 -7.23
C HIS A 48 -11.63 7.31 -6.26
N SER A 49 -12.84 6.85 -5.90
CA SER A 49 -13.01 5.82 -4.88
C SER A 49 -12.33 4.50 -5.23
N ASP A 50 -12.37 4.11 -6.50
CA ASP A 50 -11.87 2.80 -6.92
C ASP A 50 -10.33 2.83 -6.98
N LEU A 51 -9.75 3.99 -7.31
CA LEU A 51 -8.31 4.21 -7.23
C LEU A 51 -7.85 4.25 -5.76
N THR A 52 -8.64 4.84 -4.86
CA THR A 52 -8.40 4.76 -3.41
C THR A 52 -8.40 3.31 -2.92
N GLY A 53 -9.41 2.53 -3.31
CA GLY A 53 -9.49 1.10 -3.00
C GLY A 53 -8.27 0.32 -3.50
N ALA A 54 -7.93 0.49 -4.79
CA ALA A 54 -6.78 -0.17 -5.39
C ALA A 54 -5.46 0.18 -4.68
N ARG A 55 -5.25 1.47 -4.33
CA ARG A 55 -4.06 1.90 -3.56
C ARG A 55 -4.02 1.27 -2.18
N ASN A 56 -5.15 1.18 -1.50
CA ASN A 56 -5.22 0.58 -0.16
C ASN A 56 -5.00 -0.95 -0.20
N ILE A 57 -5.50 -1.66 -1.21
CA ILE A 57 -5.21 -3.08 -1.45
C ILE A 57 -3.71 -3.27 -1.70
N ALA A 58 -3.12 -2.46 -2.59
CA ALA A 58 -1.70 -2.53 -2.88
C ALA A 58 -0.84 -2.23 -1.63
N ARG A 59 -1.24 -1.29 -0.76
CA ARG A 59 -0.61 -1.09 0.56
C ARG A 59 -0.66 -2.36 1.41
N LYS A 60 -1.84 -2.95 1.63
CA LYS A 60 -1.99 -4.18 2.41
C LYS A 60 -1.12 -5.30 1.84
N PHE A 61 -1.14 -5.48 0.52
CA PHE A 61 -0.34 -6.49 -0.19
C PHE A 61 1.15 -6.34 0.10
N LEU A 62 1.68 -5.12 -0.02
CA LEU A 62 3.07 -4.83 0.26
C LEU A 62 3.42 -5.13 1.72
N SER A 63 2.53 -4.84 2.68
CA SER A 63 2.73 -5.18 4.09
C SER A 63 2.79 -6.69 4.36
N HIS A 64 2.09 -7.50 3.56
CA HIS A 64 2.15 -8.97 3.65
C HIS A 64 3.42 -9.54 3.02
N LEU A 65 3.94 -8.91 1.97
CA LEU A 65 5.17 -9.35 1.32
C LEU A 65 6.44 -8.87 2.03
N PHE A 66 6.42 -7.67 2.59
CA PHE A 66 7.63 -7.01 3.05
C PHE A 66 7.52 -6.60 4.52
N ARG A 67 8.54 -6.96 5.32
CA ARG A 67 8.69 -6.44 6.68
C ARG A 67 9.83 -5.45 6.75
N PRO A 68 9.55 -4.15 6.92
CA PRO A 68 10.59 -3.19 7.22
C PRO A 68 11.18 -3.43 8.62
N ARG A 69 12.51 -3.30 8.72
CA ARG A 69 13.31 -3.17 9.94
C ARG A 69 14.14 -1.88 9.81
N THR A 70 14.82 -1.47 10.88
CA THR A 70 15.55 -0.19 10.96
C THR A 70 16.44 0.12 9.75
N THR A 71 17.10 -0.88 9.18
CA THR A 71 18.05 -0.71 8.05
C THR A 71 17.76 -1.62 6.86
N THR A 72 16.82 -2.56 6.98
CA THR A 72 16.60 -3.63 6.00
C THR A 72 15.11 -3.92 5.78
N ILE A 73 14.76 -4.43 4.60
CA ILE A 73 13.45 -5.01 4.31
C ILE A 73 13.65 -6.50 4.03
N THR A 74 12.84 -7.33 4.67
CA THR A 74 12.77 -8.77 4.35
C THR A 74 11.59 -9.01 3.42
N ASP A 75 11.86 -9.64 2.28
CA ASP A 75 10.84 -10.26 1.44
C ASP A 75 10.45 -11.59 2.07
N TYR A 76 9.24 -11.68 2.61
CA TYR A 76 8.72 -12.89 3.24
C TYR A 76 8.41 -14.01 2.26
N PHE A 77 8.28 -13.71 0.97
CA PHE A 77 8.06 -14.71 -0.05
C PHE A 77 9.36 -15.45 -0.39
N THR A 78 10.47 -14.71 -0.57
CA THR A 78 11.76 -15.30 -0.97
C THR A 78 12.75 -15.51 0.18
N GLY A 79 12.49 -14.90 1.34
CA GLY A 79 13.42 -14.83 2.46
C GLY A 79 14.60 -13.86 2.24
N GLN A 80 14.68 -13.21 1.08
CA GLN A 80 15.77 -12.28 0.77
C GLN A 80 15.68 -11.01 1.64
N LYS A 81 16.86 -10.50 1.99
CA LYS A 81 17.01 -9.25 2.74
C LYS A 81 17.67 -8.21 1.86
N PHE A 82 17.12 -7.01 1.88
CA PHE A 82 17.60 -5.89 1.10
C PHE A 82 17.86 -4.69 2.02
N SER A 83 18.84 -3.87 1.70
CA SER A 83 19.02 -2.57 2.35
C SER A 83 17.81 -1.67 2.09
N LEU A 84 17.39 -0.86 3.08
CA LEU A 84 16.37 0.17 2.86
C LEU A 84 16.73 1.14 1.72
N THR A 85 18.02 1.37 1.47
CA THR A 85 18.50 2.20 0.36
C THR A 85 18.29 1.58 -1.03
N HIS A 86 18.08 0.27 -1.13
CA HIS A 86 17.70 -0.36 -2.41
C HIS A 86 16.24 -0.04 -2.80
N TYR A 87 15.37 0.21 -1.82
CA TYR A 87 13.97 0.55 -2.06
C TYR A 87 13.72 2.03 -2.30
N THR A 88 14.76 2.88 -2.26
CA THR A 88 14.65 4.31 -2.61
C THR A 88 14.19 4.55 -4.04
N VAL A 89 14.29 3.56 -4.94
CA VAL A 89 13.73 3.63 -6.31
C VAL A 89 12.19 3.60 -6.29
N CYS A 90 11.59 2.96 -5.29
CA CYS A 90 10.19 3.11 -4.96
C CYS A 90 10.03 4.11 -3.79
N ARG A 91 10.40 5.40 -3.98
CA ARG A 91 10.23 6.46 -2.93
C ARG A 91 8.81 6.53 -2.32
N GLY A 92 7.80 5.91 -2.94
CA GLY A 92 6.47 5.74 -2.37
C GLY A 92 6.33 4.53 -1.42
N LEU A 93 7.09 3.44 -1.61
CA LEU A 93 6.90 2.19 -0.86
C LEU A 93 7.16 2.36 0.64
N SER A 94 8.19 3.10 1.03
CA SER A 94 8.50 3.36 2.44
C SER A 94 7.38 4.14 3.13
N HIS A 95 6.82 5.17 2.49
CA HIS A 95 5.62 5.88 2.98
C HIS A 95 4.37 4.98 3.00
N TRP A 96 4.32 3.98 2.11
CA TRP A 96 3.22 3.02 2.03
C TRP A 96 3.30 1.89 3.08
N LEU A 97 4.51 1.55 3.51
CA LEU A 97 4.81 0.49 4.48
C LEU A 97 4.95 1.01 5.92
N GLN A 98 4.95 2.32 6.14
CA GLN A 98 4.87 2.90 7.48
C GLN A 98 3.52 2.53 8.13
N SER A 99 3.59 1.96 9.33
CA SER A 99 2.44 1.83 10.22
C SER A 99 1.90 3.22 10.53
N GLN A 100 0.59 3.38 10.38
CA GLN A 100 -0.12 4.57 10.85
C GLN A 100 -0.14 4.62 12.37
#